data_AF-A0A8A6W5X6-F1
#
_entry.id   AF-A0A8A6W5X6-F1
#
_cell.length_a   1.000
_cell.length_b   1.000
_cell.length_c   1.000
_cell.angle_alpha   90.00
_cell.angle_beta   90.00
_cell.angle_gamma   90.00
#
_symmetry.space_group_name_H-M   'P 1'
#
loop_
_entity.id
_entity.type
_entity.pdbx_description
1 polymer ?
#
loop_
_entity_poly.entity_id
_entity_poly.type
_entity_poly.pdbx_seq_one_letter_code
_entity_poly.pdbx_strand_id
1 'polypeptide(L)'
;MGWQSGLHAILVESSRSHSDYPHIKHTSTEMTAHYARLHDTTVRDHWERARKVDIHGHTVAIADDSPLADAAWTKHHLARATMALPNGYCGLPLQQSCPHSNACLTCAVFITTPEFLPQHREQLEMTRGIIARARQHGQLRLIEMNTRTADNLTAIITSLEHEPDDTDPQVSL
;
A
#
# COMPACT_ATOMS: atom_id res chain seq x y z
N MET A 1 11.56 -3.43 -78.15
CA MET A 1 12.54 -3.71 -77.08
C MET A 1 11.83 -3.43 -75.76
N GLY A 2 11.42 -4.35 -74.89
CA GLY A 2 11.68 -5.77 -74.72
C GLY A 2 11.83 -6.05 -73.21
N TRP A 3 10.97 -6.93 -72.68
CA TRP A 3 11.11 -7.76 -71.45
C TRP A 3 10.90 -7.05 -70.08
N GLN A 4 9.83 -7.28 -69.30
CA GLN A 4 9.24 -8.47 -68.61
C GLN A 4 9.84 -8.85 -67.23
N SER A 5 8.90 -8.93 -66.25
CA SER A 5 8.80 -9.88 -65.13
C SER A 5 9.66 -9.63 -63.88
N GLY A 6 9.05 -9.37 -62.71
CA GLY A 6 8.60 -10.38 -61.72
C GLY A 6 9.48 -10.20 -60.46
N LEU A 7 9.13 -10.40 -59.19
CA LEU A 7 8.09 -11.14 -58.49
C LEU A 7 8.18 -10.77 -56.98
N HIS A 8 7.10 -11.06 -56.25
CA HIS A 8 6.98 -11.28 -54.80
C HIS A 8 6.77 -10.10 -53.83
N ALA A 9 5.56 -10.12 -53.27
CA ALA A 9 5.05 -9.43 -52.10
C ALA A 9 5.78 -9.82 -50.81
N ILE A 10 5.73 -8.94 -49.80
CA ILE A 10 5.42 -9.25 -48.39
C ILE A 10 4.74 -8.01 -47.79
N LEU A 11 3.51 -8.19 -47.33
CA LEU A 11 2.82 -7.33 -46.38
C LEU A 11 3.47 -7.50 -45.00
N VAL A 12 3.85 -6.41 -44.33
CA VAL A 12 3.87 -6.34 -42.85
C VAL A 12 3.36 -4.97 -42.41
N GLU A 13 2.05 -4.96 -42.22
CA GLU A 13 1.24 -4.35 -41.16
C GLU A 13 1.96 -3.78 -39.92
N SER A 14 1.26 -2.83 -39.30
CA SER A 14 1.22 -2.60 -37.84
C SER A 14 2.29 -1.73 -37.18
N SER A 15 1.88 -0.48 -36.96
CA SER A 15 1.79 0.17 -35.63
C SER A 15 3.01 0.07 -34.70
N ARG A 16 3.80 1.16 -34.65
CA ARG A 16 4.68 1.41 -33.50
C ARG A 16 3.83 1.95 -32.35
N SER A 17 3.37 1.05 -31.49
CA SER A 17 2.91 1.41 -30.15
C SER A 17 4.08 2.04 -29.39
N HIS A 18 3.90 3.28 -28.96
CA HIS A 18 4.73 3.92 -27.95
C HIS A 18 4.54 3.21 -26.61
N SER A 19 5.30 2.17 -26.33
CA SER A 19 5.38 1.60 -24.98
C SER A 19 6.68 0.81 -24.83
N ASP A 20 7.79 1.52 -24.63
CA ASP A 20 9.03 0.93 -24.11
C ASP A 20 9.79 2.00 -23.33
N TYR A 21 9.16 2.47 -22.25
CA TYR A 21 9.92 3.02 -21.14
C TYR A 21 10.22 1.84 -20.21
N PRO A 22 11.50 1.55 -19.90
CA PRO A 22 11.83 0.53 -18.93
C PRO A 22 11.25 0.97 -17.59
N HIS A 23 10.16 0.33 -17.19
CA HIS A 23 9.71 0.31 -15.81
C HIS A 23 10.93 0.03 -14.96
N ILE A 24 11.27 0.96 -14.07
CA ILE A 24 12.38 0.79 -13.13
C ILE A 24 12.05 -0.46 -12.32
N LYS A 25 12.63 -1.59 -12.70
CA LYS A 25 12.52 -2.83 -11.96
C LYS A 25 13.39 -2.66 -10.72
N HIS A 26 12.83 -2.06 -9.68
CA HIS A 26 13.41 -2.00 -8.33
C HIS A 26 13.57 -3.39 -7.68
N THR A 27 13.44 -4.47 -8.44
CA THR A 27 13.29 -5.84 -7.97
C THR A 27 14.52 -6.67 -8.32
N SER A 28 15.71 -6.25 -7.89
CA SER A 28 16.78 -7.23 -7.65
C SER A 28 16.59 -7.75 -6.23
N THR A 29 16.30 -9.04 -6.10
CA THR A 29 16.19 -9.74 -4.81
C THR A 29 17.46 -9.57 -3.97
N GLU A 30 18.60 -9.32 -4.60
CA GLU A 30 19.90 -9.07 -3.97
C GLU A 30 19.96 -7.71 -3.27
N MET A 31 19.43 -6.65 -3.92
CA MET A 31 19.28 -5.32 -3.31
C MET A 31 18.25 -5.36 -2.17
N THR A 32 17.14 -6.07 -2.39
CA THR A 32 16.10 -6.34 -1.38
C THR A 32 16.67 -7.05 -0.15
N ALA A 33 17.53 -8.06 -0.33
CA ALA A 33 18.20 -8.78 0.75
C ALA A 33 19.27 -7.95 1.47
N HIS A 34 19.81 -6.90 0.83
CA HIS A 34 20.72 -5.95 1.48
C HIS A 34 19.96 -5.03 2.44
N TYR A 35 18.78 -4.51 2.06
CA TYR A 35 17.94 -3.68 2.94
C TYR A 35 17.30 -4.47 4.09
N ALA A 36 16.94 -5.73 3.86
CA ALA A 36 16.42 -6.62 4.91
C ALA A 36 17.44 -6.92 6.04
N ARG A 37 18.74 -6.73 5.76
CA ARG A 37 19.84 -7.00 6.70
C ARG A 37 20.29 -5.79 7.54
N LEU A 38 19.68 -4.62 7.38
CA LEU A 38 19.92 -3.47 8.26
C LEU A 38 19.23 -3.73 9.61
N HIS A 39 19.91 -4.49 10.46
CA HIS A 39 19.50 -4.84 11.80
C HIS A 39 19.87 -3.71 12.77
N ASP A 40 19.05 -2.66 12.84
CA ASP A 40 19.07 -1.77 14.00
C ASP A 40 18.12 -2.33 15.07
N THR A 41 18.70 -2.86 16.15
CA THR A 41 17.95 -3.43 17.27
C THR A 41 16.98 -2.41 17.87
N THR A 42 17.30 -1.12 17.83
CA THR A 42 16.45 -0.03 18.33
C THR A 42 15.18 0.13 17.50
N VAL A 43 15.32 0.01 16.17
CA VAL A 43 14.17 0.11 15.24
C VAL A 43 13.28 -1.13 15.38
N ARG A 44 13.87 -2.31 15.61
CA ARG A 44 13.14 -3.56 15.89
C ARG A 44 12.31 -3.44 17.15
N ASP A 45 12.97 -3.05 18.23
CA ASP A 45 12.37 -2.76 19.51
C ASP A 45 11.21 -1.77 19.44
N HIS A 46 11.36 -0.70 18.64
CA HIS A 46 10.30 0.28 18.44
C HIS A 46 9.13 -0.32 17.65
N TRP A 47 9.41 -1.09 16.59
CA TRP A 47 8.37 -1.73 15.80
C TRP A 47 7.60 -2.79 16.59
N GLU A 48 8.28 -3.65 17.35
CA GLU A 48 7.66 -4.70 18.17
C GLU A 48 6.73 -4.07 19.21
N ARG A 49 7.15 -2.97 19.86
CA ARG A 49 6.34 -2.27 20.87
C ARG A 49 5.26 -1.35 20.28
N ALA A 50 5.38 -0.93 19.02
CA ALA A 50 4.39 -0.05 18.41
C ALA A 50 3.03 -0.75 18.32
N ARG A 51 1.96 -0.07 18.75
CA ARG A 51 0.60 -0.54 18.52
C ARG A 51 0.31 -0.52 17.01
N LYS A 52 -0.16 -1.65 16.47
CA LYS A 52 -0.56 -1.80 15.07
C LYS A 52 -2.07 -1.82 14.98
N VAL A 53 -2.63 -1.13 14.00
CA VAL A 53 -4.08 -1.14 13.74
C VAL A 53 -4.39 -1.38 12.26
N ASP A 54 -5.54 -2.00 11.99
CA ASP A 54 -6.06 -2.20 10.63
C ASP A 54 -6.88 -0.99 10.14
N ILE A 55 -7.52 -1.13 8.97
CA ILE A 55 -8.38 -0.08 8.38
C ILE A 55 -9.65 0.24 9.18
N HIS A 56 -10.06 -0.65 10.07
CA HIS A 56 -11.24 -0.51 10.92
C HIS A 56 -10.86 0.00 12.33
N GLY A 57 -9.57 0.18 12.60
CA GLY A 57 -9.06 0.60 13.90
C GLY A 57 -8.91 -0.55 14.89
N HIS A 58 -9.04 -1.80 14.48
CA HIS A 58 -8.82 -2.94 15.36
C HIS A 58 -7.34 -3.15 15.62
N THR A 59 -6.98 -3.54 16.85
CA THR A 59 -5.60 -3.81 17.21
C THR A 59 -5.14 -5.11 16.53
N VAL A 60 -3.99 -5.05 15.86
CA VAL A 60 -3.37 -6.20 15.20
C VAL A 60 -2.30 -6.79 16.11
N ALA A 61 -2.52 -8.02 16.57
CA ALA A 61 -1.55 -8.75 17.37
C ALA A 61 -0.66 -9.62 16.47
N ILE A 62 0.66 -9.45 16.60
CA ILE A 62 1.67 -10.30 15.97
C ILE A 62 2.43 -10.96 17.13
N ALA A 63 2.40 -12.30 17.22
CA ALA A 63 3.02 -13.01 18.34
C ALA A 63 4.55 -12.94 18.26
N ASP A 64 5.20 -12.37 19.29
CA ASP A 64 6.63 -12.00 19.32
C ASP A 64 7.60 -13.16 19.09
N ASP A 65 7.24 -14.38 19.47
CA ASP A 65 8.10 -15.59 19.38
C ASP A 65 7.77 -16.50 18.18
N SER A 66 6.93 -16.03 17.26
CA SER A 66 6.51 -16.82 16.11
C SER A 66 7.43 -16.60 14.90
N PRO A 67 7.60 -17.61 14.02
CA PRO A 67 8.17 -17.40 12.68
C PRO A 67 7.46 -16.31 11.87
N LEU A 68 6.21 -15.97 12.23
CA LEU A 68 5.45 -14.88 11.64
C LEU A 68 5.96 -13.50 12.08
N ALA A 69 6.48 -13.34 13.29
CA ALA A 69 7.06 -12.07 13.76
C ALA A 69 8.32 -11.69 12.98
N ASP A 70 9.25 -12.62 12.76
CA ASP A 70 10.44 -12.37 11.94
C ASP A 70 10.08 -12.08 10.48
N ALA A 71 9.07 -12.78 9.94
CA ALA A 71 8.55 -12.51 8.60
C ALA A 71 7.87 -11.14 8.51
N ALA A 72 7.07 -10.76 9.51
CA ALA A 72 6.41 -9.47 9.61
C ALA A 72 7.43 -8.32 9.80
N TRP A 73 8.49 -8.53 10.57
CA TRP A 73 9.61 -7.61 10.72
C TRP A 73 10.36 -7.42 9.41
N THR A 74 10.75 -8.52 8.75
CA THR A 74 11.41 -8.49 7.44
C THR A 74 10.57 -7.75 6.41
N LYS A 75 9.25 -7.98 6.45
CA LYS A 75 8.27 -7.31 5.60
C LYS A 75 8.07 -5.85 5.95
N HIS A 76 8.07 -5.46 7.22
CA HIS A 76 8.04 -4.06 7.62
C HIS A 76 9.30 -3.33 7.10
N HIS A 77 10.47 -3.93 7.30
CA HIS A 77 11.73 -3.42 6.77
C HIS A 77 11.72 -3.28 5.25
N LEU A 78 11.26 -4.32 4.55
CA LEU A 78 11.20 -4.29 3.10
C LEU A 78 10.10 -3.37 2.58
N ALA A 79 8.93 -3.31 3.22
CA ALA A 79 7.89 -2.34 2.90
C ALA A 79 8.44 -0.92 3.02
N ARG A 80 9.15 -0.59 4.11
CA ARG A 80 9.84 0.70 4.22
C ARG A 80 10.84 0.97 3.10
N ALA A 81 11.48 -0.06 2.56
CA ALA A 81 12.50 0.07 1.51
C ALA A 81 11.95 0.04 0.06
N THR A 82 10.85 -0.67 -0.22
CA THR A 82 10.37 -0.95 -1.59
C THR A 82 8.88 -0.78 -1.82
N MET A 83 8.05 -0.71 -0.76
CA MET A 83 6.58 -0.59 -0.84
C MET A 83 6.04 0.29 0.28
N ALA A 84 6.72 1.42 0.54
CA ALA A 84 6.37 2.28 1.65
C ALA A 84 5.12 3.05 1.26
N LEU A 85 4.01 2.78 1.95
CA LEU A 85 2.84 3.65 1.82
C LEU A 85 3.13 4.92 2.62
N PRO A 86 2.68 6.08 2.16
CA PRO A 86 2.92 7.34 2.87
C PRO A 86 2.27 7.38 4.26
N ASN A 87 1.32 6.47 4.53
CA ASN A 87 0.49 6.44 5.74
C ASN A 87 0.46 5.07 6.43
N GLY A 88 1.33 4.13 6.06
CA GLY A 88 1.36 2.81 6.71
C GLY A 88 2.15 1.75 5.96
N TYR A 89 1.77 0.50 6.18
CA TYR A 89 2.45 -0.68 5.68
C TYR A 89 1.49 -1.64 4.98
N CYS A 90 2.03 -2.37 4.01
CA CYS A 90 1.29 -3.42 3.31
C CYS A 90 1.53 -4.77 3.99
N GLY A 91 0.46 -5.36 4.50
CA GLY A 91 0.35 -6.72 5.03
C GLY A 91 0.24 -7.81 3.96
N LEU A 92 0.51 -7.52 2.67
CA LEU A 92 0.56 -8.55 1.61
C LEU A 92 1.91 -9.30 1.62
N PRO A 93 1.94 -10.65 1.51
CA PRO A 93 3.20 -11.40 1.42
C PRO A 93 4.10 -10.91 0.28
N LEU A 94 5.42 -10.90 0.50
CA LEU A 94 6.42 -10.31 -0.41
C LEU A 94 6.46 -10.98 -1.79
N GLN A 95 6.05 -12.24 -1.86
CA GLN A 95 5.99 -13.02 -3.10
C GLN A 95 4.78 -12.65 -3.97
N GLN A 96 3.83 -11.87 -3.44
CA GLN A 96 2.61 -11.47 -4.12
C GLN A 96 2.70 -10.03 -4.60
N SER A 97 2.15 -9.77 -5.79
CA SER A 97 2.03 -8.42 -6.34
C SER A 97 0.66 -7.82 -6.01
N CYS A 98 0.61 -6.56 -5.59
CA CYS A 98 -0.66 -5.87 -5.32
C CYS A 98 -1.40 -5.61 -6.64
N PRO A 99 -2.65 -6.08 -6.81
CA PRO A 99 -3.44 -5.79 -8.01
C PRO A 99 -4.06 -4.38 -7.99
N HIS A 100 -3.90 -3.64 -6.89
CA HIS A 100 -4.53 -2.34 -6.68
C HIS A 100 -3.49 -1.22 -6.57
N SER A 101 -3.70 -0.14 -7.31
CA SER A 101 -3.03 1.14 -7.09
C SER A 101 -3.86 1.99 -6.11
N ASN A 102 -3.23 2.51 -5.06
CA ASN A 102 -3.79 3.52 -4.16
C ASN A 102 -5.10 3.16 -3.40
N ALA A 103 -5.41 1.87 -3.23
CA ALA A 103 -6.62 1.41 -2.54
C ALA A 103 -6.42 1.04 -1.06
N CYS A 104 -5.25 1.36 -0.49
CA CYS A 104 -4.78 0.81 0.79
C CYS A 104 -5.70 1.11 1.97
N LEU A 105 -6.32 2.31 2.02
CA LEU A 105 -7.29 2.67 3.07
C LEU A 105 -8.63 1.93 2.99
N THR A 106 -8.79 1.03 2.03
CA THR A 106 -9.93 0.10 1.92
C THR A 106 -9.47 -1.34 1.74
N CYS A 107 -8.17 -1.60 1.94
CA CYS A 107 -7.55 -2.89 1.73
C CYS A 107 -7.46 -3.65 3.06
N ALA A 108 -7.89 -4.92 3.07
CA ALA A 108 -7.92 -5.74 4.28
C ALA A 108 -6.54 -6.02 4.89
N VAL A 109 -5.47 -5.89 4.11
CA VAL A 109 -4.10 -6.13 4.58
C VAL A 109 -3.34 -4.85 4.91
N PHE A 110 -3.99 -3.69 4.98
CA PHE A 110 -3.33 -2.46 5.39
C PHE A 110 -3.14 -2.41 6.91
N ILE A 111 -1.94 -2.01 7.33
CA ILE A 111 -1.55 -1.90 8.74
C ILE A 111 -0.91 -0.53 8.95
N THR A 112 -1.24 0.15 10.04
CA THR A 112 -0.63 1.43 10.40
C THR A 112 -0.32 1.51 11.89
N THR A 113 0.41 2.55 12.28
CA THR A 113 1.00 2.77 13.61
C THR A 113 0.82 4.25 13.99
N PRO A 114 0.95 4.61 15.29
CA PRO A 114 0.82 5.99 15.75
C PRO A 114 1.75 7.00 15.05
N GLU A 115 2.88 6.56 14.51
CA GLU A 115 3.82 7.44 13.79
C GLU A 115 3.22 8.09 12.53
N PHE A 116 2.15 7.50 11.97
CA PHE A 116 1.44 8.01 10.78
C PHE A 116 0.22 8.87 11.11
N LEU A 117 -0.05 9.16 12.40
CA LEU A 117 -1.17 10.01 12.81
C LEU A 117 -1.22 11.36 12.08
N PRO A 118 -0.11 12.10 11.92
CA PRO A 118 -0.13 13.35 11.15
C PRO A 118 -0.64 13.18 9.71
N GLN A 119 -0.17 12.13 9.03
CA GLN A 119 -0.53 11.81 7.65
C GLN A 119 -1.99 11.39 7.54
N HIS A 120 -2.50 10.61 8.49
CA HIS A 120 -3.93 10.24 8.53
C HIS A 120 -4.83 11.46 8.70
N ARG A 121 -4.47 12.40 9.57
CA ARG A 121 -5.23 13.64 9.77
C ARG A 121 -5.23 14.51 8.52
N GLU A 122 -4.07 14.71 7.90
CA GLU A 122 -3.96 15.48 6.66
C GLU A 122 -4.79 14.83 5.55
N GLN A 123 -4.71 13.50 5.40
CA GLN A 123 -5.48 12.77 4.41
C GLN A 123 -6.99 12.86 4.66
N LEU A 124 -7.43 12.80 5.91
CA LEU A 124 -8.84 12.96 6.27
C LEU A 124 -9.38 14.33 5.86
N GLU A 125 -8.63 15.40 6.13
CA GLU A 125 -9.02 16.75 5.75
C GLU A 125 -9.09 16.92 4.22
N MET A 126 -8.11 16.38 3.49
CA MET A 126 -8.15 16.36 2.03
C MET A 126 -9.37 15.59 1.49
N THR A 127 -9.65 14.40 2.04
CA THR A 127 -10.79 13.57 1.64
C THR A 127 -12.12 14.27 1.92
N ARG A 128 -12.27 14.93 3.08
CA ARG A 128 -13.45 15.76 3.39
C ARG A 128 -13.64 16.89 2.37
N GLY A 129 -12.56 17.56 1.96
CA GLY A 129 -12.58 18.57 0.91
C GLY A 129 -13.00 18.02 -0.46
N ILE A 130 -12.64 16.77 -0.80
CA ILE A 130 -13.11 16.10 -2.02
C ILE A 130 -14.62 15.83 -1.93
N ILE A 131 -15.09 15.28 -0.81
CA ILE A 131 -16.52 14.98 -0.59
C ILE A 131 -17.37 16.25 -0.70
N ALA A 132 -16.92 17.35 -0.08
CA ALA A 132 -17.64 18.63 -0.11
C ALA A 132 -17.83 19.14 -1.55
N ARG A 133 -16.76 19.14 -2.36
CA ARG A 133 -16.82 19.51 -3.78
C ARG A 133 -17.70 18.56 -4.59
N ALA A 134 -17.55 17.25 -4.37
CA ALA A 134 -18.35 16.23 -5.06
C ALA A 134 -19.87 16.40 -4.81
N ARG A 135 -20.25 16.77 -3.57
CA ARG A 135 -21.64 17.09 -3.19
C ARG A 135 -22.19 18.29 -3.95
N GLN A 136 -21.41 19.37 -4.07
CA GLN A 136 -21.81 20.56 -4.84
C GLN A 136 -22.07 20.24 -6.32
N HIS A 137 -21.38 19.24 -6.86
CA HIS A 137 -21.49 18.82 -8.27
C HIS A 137 -22.35 17.58 -8.50
N GLY A 138 -23.03 17.04 -7.47
CA GLY A 138 -23.89 15.86 -7.61
C GLY A 138 -23.15 14.56 -8.00
N GLN A 139 -21.85 14.45 -7.72
CA GLN A 139 -21.02 13.31 -8.14
C GLN A 139 -21.15 12.12 -7.18
N LEU A 140 -22.27 11.42 -7.23
CA LEU A 140 -22.67 10.39 -6.26
C LEU A 140 -21.60 9.31 -6.03
N ARG A 141 -20.99 8.77 -7.09
CA ARG A 141 -19.99 7.71 -6.95
C ARG A 141 -18.72 8.20 -6.24
N LEU A 142 -18.31 9.43 -6.50
CA LEU A 142 -17.14 10.03 -5.87
C LEU A 142 -17.42 10.28 -4.38
N ILE A 143 -18.63 10.71 -4.03
CA ILE A 143 -19.08 10.86 -2.64
C ILE A 143 -19.01 9.53 -1.92
N GLU A 144 -19.62 8.48 -2.48
CA GLU A 144 -19.66 7.14 -1.87
C GLU A 144 -18.24 6.61 -1.59
N MET A 145 -17.37 6.60 -2.61
CA MET A 145 -16.02 6.05 -2.48
C MET A 145 -15.19 6.80 -1.44
N ASN A 146 -15.27 8.14 -1.41
CA ASN A 146 -14.49 8.94 -0.46
C ASN A 146 -15.08 8.94 0.95
N THR A 147 -16.40 8.76 1.09
CA THR A 147 -17.03 8.64 2.42
C THR A 147 -16.48 7.41 3.15
N ARG A 148 -16.44 6.25 2.48
CA ARG A 148 -15.85 5.04 3.05
C ARG A 148 -14.39 5.23 3.47
N THR A 149 -13.59 5.93 2.65
CA THR A 149 -12.21 6.27 3.01
C THR A 149 -12.13 7.18 4.24
N ALA A 150 -13.00 8.19 4.33
CA ALA A 150 -13.06 9.10 5.48
C ALA A 150 -13.50 8.39 6.77
N ASP A 151 -14.42 7.44 6.67
CA ASP A 151 -14.89 6.65 7.81
C ASP A 151 -13.74 5.78 8.36
N ASN A 152 -13.02 5.08 7.48
CA ASN A 152 -11.84 4.28 7.87
C ASN A 152 -10.73 5.15 8.48
N LEU A 153 -10.43 6.32 7.89
CA LEU A 153 -9.47 7.26 8.46
C LEU A 153 -9.89 7.74 9.84
N THR A 154 -11.18 8.01 10.04
CA THR A 154 -11.71 8.42 11.35
C THR A 154 -11.57 7.30 12.37
N ALA A 155 -11.85 6.05 11.99
CA ALA A 155 -11.68 4.88 12.86
C ALA A 155 -10.21 4.66 13.24
N ILE A 156 -9.29 4.74 12.28
CA ILE A 156 -7.85 4.65 12.50
C ILE A 156 -7.39 5.75 13.46
N ILE A 157 -7.73 7.01 13.21
CA ILE A 157 -7.31 8.14 14.04
C ILE A 157 -7.85 7.99 15.45
N THR A 158 -9.14 7.71 15.59
CA THR A 158 -9.78 7.51 16.90
C THR A 158 -9.08 6.39 17.65
N SER A 159 -8.86 5.25 17.00
CA SER A 159 -8.17 4.12 17.60
C SER A 159 -6.76 4.51 18.05
N LEU A 160 -5.95 5.13 17.19
CA LEU A 160 -4.56 5.50 17.50
C LEU A 160 -4.40 6.62 18.54
N GLU A 161 -5.43 7.46 18.73
CA GLU A 161 -5.44 8.54 19.73
C GLU A 161 -5.81 8.06 21.14
N HIS A 162 -6.50 6.92 21.25
CA HIS A 162 -6.87 6.34 22.54
C HIS A 162 -5.88 5.23 22.93
N GLU A 163 -5.54 5.18 24.23
CA GLU A 163 -4.80 4.06 24.80
C GLU A 163 -5.62 2.77 24.61
N PRO A 164 -4.97 1.62 24.33
CA PRO A 164 -5.67 0.35 24.17
C PRO A 164 -6.44 0.03 25.46
N ASP A 165 -7.76 0.03 25.39
CA ASP A 165 -8.62 -0.53 26.42
C ASP A 165 -8.70 -2.05 26.24
N ASP A 166 -8.78 -2.83 27.32
CA ASP A 166 -8.83 -4.31 27.28
C ASP A 166 -10.05 -4.85 26.49
N THR A 167 -10.99 -3.97 26.15
CA THR A 167 -12.22 -4.27 25.41
C THR A 167 -12.08 -4.13 23.88
N ASP A 168 -10.93 -3.67 23.37
CA ASP A 168 -10.76 -3.35 21.95
C ASP A 168 -10.69 -4.63 21.08
N PRO A 169 -11.40 -4.72 19.94
CA PRO A 169 -11.39 -5.92 19.12
C PRO A 169 -9.98 -6.20 18.60
N GLN A 170 -9.49 -7.42 18.84
CA GLN A 170 -8.18 -7.86 18.35
C GLN A 170 -8.33 -8.76 17.13
N VAL A 171 -7.52 -8.47 16.11
CA VAL A 171 -7.39 -9.30 14.92
C VAL A 171 -6.00 -9.91 14.90
N SER A 172 -5.94 -11.24 14.89
CA SER A 172 -4.68 -11.98 14.74
C SER A 172 -4.34 -12.15 13.25
N LEU A 173 -3.09 -11.87 12.90
CA LEU A 173 -2.52 -12.12 11.56
C LEU A 173 -1.47 -13.22 11.59
#